data_AF-A0A8H7EX66-F1
#
_entry.id   AF-A0A8H7EX66-F1
#
_cell.length_a   1.000
_cell.length_b   1.000
_cell.length_c   1.000
_cell.angle_alpha   90.00
_cell.angle_beta   90.00
_cell.angle_gamma   90.00
#
_symmetry.space_group_name_H-M   'P 1'
#
loop_
_entity.id
_entity.type
_entity.pdbx_description
1 polymer ?
#
loop_
_entity_poly.entity_id
_entity_poly.type
_entity_poly.pdbx_seq_one_letter_code
_entity_poly.pdbx_strand_id
1 'polypeptide(L)'
;MPKGSLHIPRFLRFGRSRSPKLSSGTLYVQNIQESRNASVQGDGNYVNYNVNSSNNFMAELLEKTIPGAAFDSSARDPPPRCHPGTRLAILARCLEFIANAADEQKMRWVVGAAGVGKSAIMQNVADSCLPSESLGASIFFSINGRNEGTKAIVTLAFQLAAKCEPYRQFIEREIARNPSLFQSSLSVQFKKFITEPFIHDPLLHSIGRILIIIDGLDECDQLHTQRELLQLISGHCSTYPSSPIVWMIASRPEPHITYFFAQDHVKAVYEKEEILVDSDEARNDVERFLRNELARIQKEFSLDSRSQWPPEQDVWKLADASGGLFVFADTVIKYIGDPVVGNPTSQLNDVLKVIDTHPLPNVPKDQHPMARLDMLYAQILSKVPEKTMVNTRKILLSMVRGIDWGWRTEKANFLVLCNWLGITCNDAYAAIRHLLSVLDAPTRNQAHLAELRSFHKSFIDYISDFSRSGVFSDIEHDARGLEVQCTFRVLEQAPDGFDFGDMGYGIRRSNPGVVTSGPGTGQNISLSWPVDEKDLDWKDNRTRSEMYKFAFSNVVDGVRNAEAVFSTPFCIRLAASRLEMYQVPEFPSRGLQNLALASVFFYSS
;
A
#
# COMPACT_ATOMS: atom_id res chain seq x y z
N MET A 1 3.39 35.98 3.23
CA MET A 1 2.81 36.72 4.38
C MET A 1 1.33 36.35 4.51
N PRO A 2 0.73 36.35 5.72
CA PRO A 2 1.14 35.66 6.95
C PRO A 2 0.45 34.27 7.07
N LYS A 3 1.09 33.36 7.82
CA LYS A 3 0.58 32.02 8.15
C LYS A 3 -0.64 32.16 9.08
N GLY A 4 -1.81 31.71 8.64
CA GLY A 4 -3.00 31.61 9.47
C GLY A 4 -2.83 30.53 10.53
N SER A 5 -2.35 30.91 11.72
CA SER A 5 -2.35 30.04 12.90
C SER A 5 -3.78 29.91 13.44
N LEU A 6 -4.31 28.68 13.47
CA LEU A 6 -5.52 28.36 14.20
C LEU A 6 -5.28 28.66 15.68
N HIS A 7 -6.08 29.55 16.26
CA HIS A 7 -5.98 29.91 17.67
C HIS A 7 -6.63 28.82 18.52
N ILE A 8 -5.82 27.96 19.14
CA ILE A 8 -6.28 26.95 20.11
C ILE A 8 -6.63 27.65 21.45
N PRO A 9 -7.78 27.37 22.09
CA PRO A 9 -8.14 27.93 23.39
C PRO A 9 -7.14 27.58 24.51
N ARG A 10 -6.93 28.52 25.42
CA ARG A 10 -5.85 28.60 26.44
C ARG A 10 -5.96 27.63 27.63
N PHE A 11 -6.64 26.49 27.52
CA PHE A 11 -6.82 25.53 28.64
C PHE A 11 -6.06 24.20 28.48
N LEU A 12 -4.81 24.27 28.01
CA LEU A 12 -3.88 23.13 28.05
C LEU A 12 -2.50 23.61 28.53
N ARG A 13 -2.31 23.68 29.84
CA ARG A 13 -0.98 23.70 30.49
C ARG A 13 -1.00 22.68 31.62
N PHE A 14 -0.45 21.49 31.37
CA PHE A 14 -0.09 20.55 32.43
C PHE A 14 1.22 21.03 33.10
N GLY A 15 1.21 21.05 34.44
CA GLY A 15 2.27 21.63 35.26
C GLY A 15 3.61 20.90 35.18
N ARG A 16 4.70 21.66 35.21
CA ARG A 16 6.07 21.15 35.35
C ARG A 16 6.31 20.69 36.80
N SER A 17 6.67 19.42 36.98
CA SER A 17 7.27 18.93 38.23
C SER A 17 8.74 19.34 38.30
N ARG A 18 9.20 19.77 39.49
CA ARG A 18 10.58 20.16 39.78
C ARG A 18 11.43 18.91 40.06
N SER A 19 12.56 18.77 39.36
CA SER A 19 13.59 17.77 39.66
C SER A 19 14.52 18.24 40.80
N PRO A 20 14.93 17.37 41.74
CA PRO A 20 15.99 17.67 42.70
C PRO A 20 17.38 17.47 42.08
N LYS A 21 18.32 18.34 42.47
CA LYS A 21 19.74 18.31 42.09
C LYS A 21 20.43 17.06 42.63
N LEU A 22 21.17 16.33 41.77
CA LEU A 22 22.18 15.36 42.21
C LEU A 22 23.57 16.02 42.24
N SER A 23 24.31 15.71 43.31
CA SER A 23 25.65 16.20 43.64
C SER A 23 26.74 15.68 42.71
N SER A 24 27.72 16.55 42.42
CA SER A 24 28.93 16.27 41.65
C SER A 24 29.82 15.22 42.32
N GLY A 25 30.09 14.12 41.63
CA GLY A 25 31.14 13.16 41.94
C GLY A 25 31.93 12.84 40.67
N THR A 26 33.21 13.17 40.67
CA THR A 26 34.15 12.96 39.56
C THR A 26 34.38 11.46 39.33
N LEU A 27 34.11 10.96 38.12
CA LEU A 27 34.45 9.59 37.69
C LEU A 27 35.71 9.63 36.84
N TYR A 28 36.79 9.03 37.35
CA TYR A 28 37.95 8.67 36.55
C TYR A 28 37.66 7.37 35.79
N VAL A 29 37.73 7.41 34.46
CA VAL A 29 37.72 6.20 33.62
C VAL A 29 39.17 5.83 33.32
N GLN A 30 39.62 4.69 33.83
CA GLN A 30 40.90 4.10 33.45
C GLN A 30 40.60 2.92 32.50
N ASN A 31 41.13 3.01 31.28
CA ASN A 31 41.09 1.94 30.28
C ASN A 31 41.59 0.62 30.87
N ILE A 32 40.78 -0.45 30.81
CA ILE A 32 41.27 -1.83 30.83
C ILE A 32 40.47 -2.65 29.83
N GLN A 33 41.19 -3.21 28.85
CA GLN A 33 40.73 -4.20 27.89
C GLN A 33 40.31 -5.50 28.60
N GLU A 34 39.25 -6.14 28.08
CA GLU A 34 38.86 -7.53 28.32
C GLU A 34 38.77 -8.00 29.79
N SER A 35 37.60 -7.80 30.40
CA SER A 35 37.12 -8.68 31.46
C SER A 35 35.59 -8.81 31.40
N ARG A 36 35.13 -10.02 31.06
CA ARG A 36 33.74 -10.46 31.22
C ARG A 36 33.55 -10.75 32.70
N ASN A 37 32.57 -10.10 33.32
CA ASN A 37 32.14 -10.17 34.73
C ASN A 37 32.70 -9.03 35.61
N ALA A 38 31.84 -8.09 35.96
CA ALA A 38 32.03 -7.22 37.11
C ALA A 38 31.17 -7.77 38.26
N SER A 39 31.82 -8.20 39.35
CA SER A 39 31.16 -8.50 40.62
C SER A 39 31.38 -7.35 41.60
N VAL A 40 30.32 -6.92 42.27
CA VAL A 40 30.39 -6.03 43.43
C VAL A 40 29.95 -6.85 44.64
N GLN A 41 30.80 -6.94 45.65
CA GLN A 41 30.52 -7.66 46.89
C GLN A 41 29.77 -6.73 47.86
N GLY A 42 28.50 -7.05 48.11
CA GLY A 42 27.64 -6.40 49.11
C GLY A 42 26.49 -7.33 49.46
N ASP A 43 26.23 -7.49 50.76
CA ASP A 43 25.36 -8.52 51.32
C ASP A 43 23.93 -8.54 50.73
N GLY A 44 23.50 -9.74 50.29
CA GLY A 44 22.10 -10.15 50.32
C GLY A 44 21.16 -9.64 49.22
N ASN A 45 21.43 -9.97 47.95
CA ASN A 45 20.44 -10.43 46.95
C ASN A 45 21.12 -10.59 45.58
N TYR A 46 21.17 -11.81 45.05
CA TYR A 46 21.64 -12.07 43.69
C TYR A 46 20.56 -11.61 42.70
N VAL A 47 20.69 -10.39 42.18
CA VAL A 47 20.02 -9.99 40.93
C VAL A 47 21.00 -10.25 39.79
N ASN A 48 20.85 -11.38 39.11
CA ASN A 48 21.54 -11.62 37.85
C ASN A 48 20.96 -10.67 36.79
N TYR A 49 21.59 -9.52 36.60
CA TYR A 49 21.42 -8.74 35.39
C TYR A 49 22.13 -9.47 34.26
N ASN A 50 21.42 -10.38 33.62
CA ASN A 50 21.88 -11.02 32.39
C ASN A 50 21.78 -10.00 31.25
N VAL A 51 22.66 -9.00 31.24
CA VAL A 51 22.84 -8.09 30.11
C VAL A 51 23.68 -8.84 29.08
N ASN A 52 23.06 -9.80 28.39
CA ASN A 52 23.54 -10.41 27.14
C ASN A 52 22.48 -11.34 26.53
N SER A 53 21.37 -10.73 26.13
CA SER A 53 20.66 -11.08 24.91
C SER A 53 20.39 -9.73 24.26
N SER A 54 21.03 -9.43 23.13
CA SER A 54 20.55 -8.34 22.30
C SER A 54 19.14 -8.73 21.85
N ASN A 55 18.12 -8.27 22.56
CA ASN A 55 16.72 -8.60 22.32
C ASN A 55 16.32 -8.08 20.94
N ASN A 56 16.48 -8.93 19.93
CA ASN A 56 16.20 -8.62 18.54
C ASN A 56 14.69 -8.64 18.22
N PHE A 57 13.83 -8.80 19.24
CA PHE A 57 12.39 -8.97 19.04
C PHE A 57 11.76 -7.79 18.31
N MET A 58 12.22 -6.55 18.55
CA MET A 58 11.69 -5.39 17.83
C MET A 58 12.04 -5.42 16.34
N ALA A 59 13.20 -5.96 15.98
CA ALA A 59 13.57 -6.15 14.58
C ALA A 59 12.75 -7.29 13.94
N GLU A 60 12.57 -8.40 14.65
CA GLU A 60 11.68 -9.49 14.21
C GLU A 60 10.24 -8.99 14.02
N LEU A 61 9.75 -8.17 14.95
CA LEU A 61 8.42 -7.57 14.88
C LEU A 61 8.31 -6.64 13.66
N LEU A 62 9.33 -5.82 13.41
CA LEU A 62 9.40 -4.94 12.23
C LEU A 62 9.32 -5.72 10.91
N GLU A 63 10.03 -6.84 10.78
CA GLU A 63 9.99 -7.69 9.59
C GLU A 63 8.61 -8.28 9.28
N LYS A 64 7.76 -8.40 10.30
CA LYS A 64 6.40 -8.93 10.18
C LYS A 64 5.34 -7.82 9.99
N THR A 65 5.74 -6.55 9.95
CA THR A 65 4.81 -5.43 9.69
C THR A 65 4.51 -5.23 8.20
N ILE A 66 3.56 -4.35 7.91
CA ILE A 66 3.32 -3.78 6.58
C ILE A 66 4.28 -2.58 6.41
N PRO A 67 5.36 -2.69 5.62
CA PRO A 67 6.29 -1.58 5.44
C PRO A 67 5.57 -0.38 4.81
N GLY A 68 5.84 0.83 5.29
CA GLY A 68 5.23 2.03 4.71
C GLY A 68 3.81 2.36 5.14
N ALA A 69 3.18 1.55 6.00
CA ALA A 69 1.77 1.74 6.38
C ALA A 69 1.55 2.81 7.45
N ALA A 70 2.56 3.12 8.27
CA ALA A 70 2.46 4.13 9.33
C ALA A 70 2.27 5.55 8.76
N PHE A 71 1.61 6.43 9.52
CA PHE A 71 1.25 7.78 9.08
C PHE A 71 2.46 8.68 8.76
N ASP A 72 3.62 8.40 9.35
CA ASP A 72 4.87 9.17 9.28
C ASP A 72 5.95 8.44 8.46
N SER A 73 5.59 7.39 7.72
CA SER A 73 6.55 6.65 6.91
C SER A 73 7.03 7.44 5.70
N SER A 74 8.32 7.33 5.38
CA SER A 74 8.93 7.89 4.17
C SER A 74 8.34 7.35 2.87
N ALA A 75 7.76 6.13 2.90
CA ALA A 75 7.05 5.57 1.74
C ALA A 75 5.80 6.37 1.35
N ARG A 76 5.35 7.26 2.24
CA ARG A 76 4.20 8.13 2.07
C ARG A 76 4.61 9.59 1.98
N ASP A 77 5.89 9.94 1.84
CA ASP A 77 6.31 11.34 1.80
C ASP A 77 6.35 11.89 0.34
N PRO A 78 5.67 13.01 0.03
CA PRO A 78 4.72 13.74 0.87
C PRO A 78 3.37 13.02 0.98
N PRO A 79 2.71 13.01 2.17
CA PRO A 79 1.47 12.27 2.32
C PRO A 79 0.28 13.04 1.74
N PRO A 80 -0.83 12.35 1.38
CA PRO A 80 -2.06 13.03 1.02
C PRO A 80 -2.48 13.96 2.16
N ARG A 81 -2.75 15.23 1.85
CA ARG A 81 -3.18 16.24 2.82
C ARG A 81 -4.34 17.02 2.25
N CYS A 82 -5.25 17.47 3.12
CA CYS A 82 -6.31 18.39 2.71
C CYS A 82 -5.67 19.66 2.15
N HIS A 83 -6.18 20.14 1.01
CA HIS A 83 -5.77 21.43 0.48
C HIS A 83 -6.02 22.51 1.56
N PRO A 84 -5.12 23.48 1.75
CA PRO A 84 -5.31 24.58 2.69
C PRO A 84 -6.70 25.22 2.61
N GLY A 85 -7.41 25.21 3.74
CA GLY A 85 -8.74 25.80 3.88
C GLY A 85 -9.90 25.00 3.30
N THR A 86 -9.70 23.70 3.00
CA THR A 86 -10.78 22.76 2.66
C THR A 86 -11.00 21.75 3.78
N ARG A 87 -12.13 21.04 3.76
CA ARG A 87 -12.50 19.95 4.70
C ARG A 87 -12.50 20.34 6.18
N LEU A 88 -12.58 21.64 6.48
CA LEU A 88 -12.43 22.16 7.84
C LEU A 88 -13.53 21.67 8.78
N ALA A 89 -14.78 21.58 8.31
CA ALA A 89 -15.89 21.14 9.16
C ALA A 89 -15.79 19.64 9.48
N ILE A 90 -15.47 18.81 8.49
CA ILE A 90 -15.24 17.37 8.70
C ILE A 90 -14.07 17.14 9.68
N LEU A 91 -12.96 17.86 9.49
CA LEU A 91 -11.80 17.77 10.39
C LEU A 91 -12.18 18.15 11.83
N ALA A 92 -12.94 19.24 12.01
CA ALA A 92 -13.41 19.66 13.33
C ALA A 92 -14.27 18.57 13.99
N ARG A 93 -15.23 17.98 13.27
CA ARG A 93 -16.06 16.88 13.80
C ARG A 93 -15.21 15.67 14.18
N CYS A 94 -14.23 15.28 13.37
CA CYS A 94 -13.32 14.17 13.69
C CYS A 94 -12.51 14.42 14.95
N LEU A 95 -11.96 15.63 15.12
CA LEU A 95 -11.20 16.00 16.31
C LEU A 95 -12.08 16.07 17.55
N GLU A 96 -13.30 16.59 17.42
CA GLU A 96 -14.30 16.64 18.50
C GLU A 96 -14.65 15.23 18.99
N PHE A 97 -14.87 14.29 18.07
CA PHE A 97 -15.08 12.89 18.41
C PHE A 97 -13.91 12.30 19.19
N ILE A 98 -12.69 12.49 18.69
CA ILE A 98 -11.50 11.98 19.37
C ILE A 98 -11.38 12.59 20.76
N ALA A 99 -11.71 13.88 20.94
CA ALA A 99 -11.67 14.57 22.22
C ALA A 99 -12.73 14.05 23.21
N ASN A 100 -13.93 13.74 22.70
CA ASN A 100 -15.11 13.38 23.49
C ASN A 100 -15.37 11.88 23.57
N ALA A 101 -14.53 11.04 22.98
CA ALA A 101 -14.63 9.58 23.06
C ALA A 101 -14.42 9.07 24.51
N ALA A 102 -15.47 9.19 25.30
CA ALA A 102 -15.71 8.61 26.61
C ALA A 102 -16.90 7.65 26.46
N ASP A 103 -16.87 6.51 27.15
CA ASP A 103 -17.95 5.52 27.16
C ASP A 103 -18.27 4.89 25.78
N GLU A 104 -19.55 4.72 25.43
CA GLU A 104 -20.04 3.68 24.48
C GLU A 104 -19.74 3.91 22.97
N GLN A 105 -19.11 5.02 22.56
CA GLN A 105 -18.82 5.31 21.15
C GLN A 105 -17.31 5.51 20.90
N LYS A 106 -16.59 4.39 20.88
CA LYS A 106 -15.12 4.35 20.69
C LYS A 106 -14.69 4.17 19.25
N MET A 107 -15.62 4.00 18.32
CA MET A 107 -15.32 3.79 16.90
C MET A 107 -16.02 4.84 16.05
N ARG A 108 -15.29 5.46 15.12
CA ARG A 108 -15.89 6.30 14.08
C ARG A 108 -15.53 5.76 12.71
N TRP A 109 -16.54 5.65 11.87
CA TRP A 109 -16.41 5.25 10.48
C TRP A 109 -16.58 6.46 9.55
N VAL A 110 -15.47 6.90 8.96
CA VAL A 110 -15.41 7.94 7.94
C VAL A 110 -15.62 7.31 6.56
N VAL A 111 -16.81 7.47 6.01
CA VAL A 111 -17.22 6.81 4.76
C VAL A 111 -17.42 7.80 3.64
N GLY A 112 -17.08 7.40 2.41
CA GLY A 112 -17.34 8.20 1.22
C GLY A 112 -16.83 7.53 -0.03
N ALA A 113 -17.26 8.02 -1.19
CA ALA A 113 -16.87 7.47 -2.49
C ALA A 113 -15.33 7.52 -2.72
N ALA A 114 -14.86 6.82 -3.75
CA ALA A 114 -13.46 6.89 -4.17
C ALA A 114 -13.08 8.34 -4.49
N GLY A 115 -11.89 8.78 -4.06
CA GLY A 115 -11.38 10.09 -4.47
C GLY A 115 -12.00 11.33 -3.83
N VAL A 116 -12.83 11.18 -2.78
CA VAL A 116 -13.39 12.33 -2.03
C VAL A 116 -12.41 12.97 -1.02
N GLY A 117 -11.24 12.37 -0.81
CA GLY A 117 -10.21 12.89 0.11
C GLY A 117 -10.20 12.28 1.51
N LYS A 118 -10.74 11.05 1.70
CA LYS A 118 -10.70 10.33 2.98
C LYS A 118 -9.29 10.22 3.56
N SER A 119 -8.33 9.69 2.80
CA SER A 119 -6.94 9.53 3.25
C SER A 119 -6.27 10.85 3.62
N ALA A 120 -6.62 11.94 2.94
CA ALA A 120 -6.13 13.28 3.27
C ALA A 120 -6.69 13.77 4.62
N ILE A 121 -7.99 13.55 4.89
CA ILE A 121 -8.60 13.84 6.19
C ILE A 121 -7.95 13.00 7.29
N MET A 122 -7.78 11.69 7.06
CA MET A 122 -7.16 10.78 8.03
C MET A 122 -5.70 11.16 8.30
N GLN A 123 -4.95 11.61 7.30
CA GLN A 123 -3.60 12.15 7.50
C GLN A 123 -3.62 13.41 8.36
N ASN A 124 -4.49 14.37 8.05
CA ASN A 124 -4.60 15.61 8.83
C ASN A 124 -5.01 15.33 10.29
N VAL A 125 -5.87 14.34 10.53
CA VAL A 125 -6.21 13.86 11.89
C VAL A 125 -4.98 13.24 12.55
N ALA A 126 -4.27 12.35 11.86
CA ALA A 126 -3.04 11.74 12.37
C ALA A 126 -1.98 12.79 12.74
N ASP A 127 -1.71 13.77 11.86
CA ASP A 127 -0.74 14.83 12.14
C ASP A 127 -1.14 15.70 13.35
N SER A 128 -2.45 15.87 13.58
CA SER A 128 -2.97 16.68 14.69
C SER A 128 -2.97 15.92 16.01
N CYS A 129 -3.21 14.60 15.99
CA CYS A 129 -3.44 13.78 17.17
C CYS A 129 -2.31 12.82 17.51
N LEU A 130 -1.41 12.53 16.56
CA LEU A 130 -0.32 11.56 16.68
C LEU A 130 1.09 12.21 16.61
N PRO A 131 1.42 13.30 17.33
CA PRO A 131 2.81 13.77 17.40
C PRO A 131 3.72 12.68 17.99
N SER A 132 5.04 12.78 17.77
CA SER A 132 6.02 11.71 18.10
C SER A 132 5.97 11.19 19.54
N GLU A 133 5.45 11.97 20.49
CA GLU A 133 5.34 11.61 21.92
C GLU A 133 3.96 11.07 22.33
N SER A 134 2.98 11.08 21.42
CA SER A 134 1.62 10.57 21.71
C SER A 134 1.52 9.07 21.51
N LEU A 135 0.79 8.41 22.40
CA LEU A 135 0.52 6.98 22.28
C LEU A 135 -0.60 6.73 21.27
N GLY A 136 -0.23 6.21 20.10
CA GLY A 136 -1.18 5.82 19.07
C GLY A 136 -0.49 5.19 17.87
N ALA A 137 -1.29 4.56 17.03
CA ALA A 137 -0.83 3.79 15.89
C ALA A 137 -1.74 4.02 14.69
N SER A 138 -1.23 3.70 13.50
CA SER A 138 -1.96 3.95 12.26
C SER A 138 -1.61 2.93 11.19
N ILE A 139 -2.59 2.61 10.36
CA ILE A 139 -2.40 1.87 9.11
C ILE A 139 -3.08 2.67 8.01
N PHE A 140 -2.33 3.00 6.98
CA PHE A 140 -2.83 3.56 5.74
C PHE A 140 -2.68 2.51 4.65
N PHE A 141 -3.71 1.72 4.43
CA PHE A 141 -3.71 0.71 3.38
C PHE A 141 -3.62 1.38 1.99
N SER A 142 -3.04 0.66 1.04
CA SER A 142 -3.01 1.11 -0.35
C SER A 142 -2.81 -0.03 -1.32
N ILE A 143 -3.47 0.07 -2.48
CA ILE A 143 -3.22 -0.81 -3.63
C ILE A 143 -1.77 -0.75 -4.14
N ASN A 144 -1.02 0.31 -3.80
CA ASN A 144 0.39 0.48 -4.16
C ASN A 144 1.31 -0.18 -3.10
N GLY A 145 1.13 -1.49 -2.87
CA GLY A 145 2.05 -2.31 -2.07
C GLY A 145 1.88 -2.25 -0.56
N ARG A 146 0.76 -1.73 -0.04
CA ARG A 146 0.48 -1.63 1.41
C ARG A 146 -0.89 -2.22 1.75
N ASN A 147 -1.27 -3.31 1.11
CA ASN A 147 -2.60 -3.91 1.22
C ASN A 147 -2.66 -5.13 2.15
N GLU A 148 -1.53 -5.66 2.66
CA GLU A 148 -1.47 -6.91 3.43
C GLU A 148 -2.20 -6.89 4.80
N GLY A 149 -3.51 -7.12 4.81
CA GLY A 149 -4.35 -6.99 6.00
C GLY A 149 -4.03 -7.96 7.13
N THR A 150 -3.51 -9.14 6.79
CA THR A 150 -3.12 -10.18 7.77
C THR A 150 -2.01 -9.74 8.72
N LYS A 151 -1.25 -8.69 8.36
CA LYS A 151 -0.19 -8.09 9.18
C LYS A 151 -0.64 -6.86 9.95
N ALA A 152 -1.92 -6.48 9.88
CA ALA A 152 -2.41 -5.24 10.48
C ALA A 152 -2.15 -5.20 11.99
N ILE A 153 -2.48 -6.26 12.72
CA ILE A 153 -2.36 -6.25 14.18
C ILE A 153 -0.90 -6.18 14.63
N VAL A 154 -0.02 -6.94 13.99
CA VAL A 154 1.43 -6.88 14.24
C VAL A 154 1.99 -5.49 13.93
N THR A 155 1.52 -4.84 12.85
CA THR A 155 1.92 -3.48 12.47
C THR A 155 1.51 -2.45 13.51
N LEU A 156 0.29 -2.54 14.05
CA LEU A 156 -0.17 -1.68 15.15
C LEU A 156 0.65 -1.93 16.42
N ALA A 157 0.87 -3.21 16.76
CA ALA A 157 1.63 -3.59 17.94
C ALA A 157 3.08 -3.07 17.89
N PHE A 158 3.74 -3.15 16.74
CA PHE A 158 5.07 -2.58 16.53
C PHE A 158 5.10 -1.08 16.82
N GLN A 159 4.15 -0.32 16.25
CA GLN A 159 4.07 1.13 16.45
C GLN A 159 3.82 1.50 17.92
N LEU A 160 2.96 0.76 18.62
CA LEU A 160 2.69 0.98 20.04
C LEU A 160 3.93 0.64 20.90
N ALA A 161 4.61 -0.48 20.61
CA ALA A 161 5.84 -0.88 21.30
C ALA A 161 7.00 0.08 21.05
N ALA A 162 7.09 0.68 19.87
CA ALA A 162 8.09 1.70 19.58
C ALA A 162 7.90 2.96 20.45
N LYS A 163 6.66 3.30 20.83
CA LYS A 163 6.32 4.54 21.54
C LYS A 163 6.08 4.37 23.05
N CYS A 164 5.70 3.17 23.51
CA CYS A 164 5.33 2.92 24.90
C CYS A 164 6.17 1.79 25.49
N GLU A 165 7.06 2.14 26.43
CA GLU A 165 7.96 1.18 27.08
C GLU A 165 7.21 0.10 27.91
N PRO A 166 6.21 0.41 28.75
CA PRO A 166 5.44 -0.63 29.44
C PRO A 166 4.76 -1.62 28.49
N TYR A 167 4.23 -1.11 27.36
CA TYR A 167 3.62 -1.97 26.34
C TYR A 167 4.68 -2.82 25.61
N ARG A 168 5.84 -2.25 25.30
CA ARG A 168 6.98 -2.99 24.72
C ARG A 168 7.36 -4.19 25.59
N GLN A 169 7.50 -3.97 26.89
CA GLN A 169 7.84 -5.03 27.86
C GLN A 169 6.73 -6.07 28.01
N PHE A 170 5.46 -5.68 27.84
CA PHE A 170 4.35 -6.62 27.78
C PHE A 170 4.47 -7.55 26.57
N ILE A 171 4.63 -6.96 25.37
CA ILE A 171 4.73 -7.69 24.11
C ILE A 171 5.96 -8.59 24.07
N GLU A 172 7.10 -8.11 24.54
CA GLU A 172 8.34 -8.87 24.64
C GLU A 172 8.16 -10.15 25.47
N ARG A 173 7.47 -10.06 26.63
CA ARG A 173 7.16 -11.22 27.46
C ARG A 173 6.22 -12.19 26.78
N GLU A 174 5.18 -11.71 26.10
CA GLU A 174 4.23 -12.58 25.40
C GLU A 174 4.88 -13.31 24.21
N ILE A 175 5.74 -12.64 23.45
CA ILE A 175 6.49 -13.26 22.34
C ILE A 175 7.53 -14.24 22.86
N ALA A 176 8.27 -13.90 23.93
CA ALA A 176 9.24 -14.81 24.54
C ALA A 176 8.58 -16.10 25.05
N ARG A 177 7.34 -16.01 25.53
CA ARG A 177 6.53 -17.18 25.94
C ARG A 177 5.99 -17.97 24.75
N ASN A 178 5.56 -17.29 23.69
CA ASN A 178 5.01 -17.92 22.50
C ASN A 178 5.48 -17.23 21.20
N PRO A 179 6.61 -17.66 20.63
CA PRO A 179 7.13 -17.09 19.39
C PRO A 179 6.21 -17.30 18.16
N SER A 180 5.30 -18.28 18.21
CA SER A 180 4.35 -18.55 17.11
C SER A 180 3.25 -17.49 16.96
N LEU A 181 3.17 -16.50 17.87
CA LEU A 181 2.18 -15.41 17.80
C LEU A 181 2.24 -14.63 16.49
N PHE A 182 3.42 -14.50 15.87
CA PHE A 182 3.58 -13.86 14.56
C PHE A 182 2.86 -14.59 13.42
N GLN A 183 2.58 -15.88 13.58
CA GLN A 183 1.91 -16.72 12.59
C GLN A 183 0.49 -17.11 13.01
N SER A 184 0.05 -16.63 14.18
CA SER A 184 -1.30 -16.89 14.68
C SER A 184 -2.36 -16.11 13.90
N SER A 185 -3.62 -16.51 14.04
CA SER A 185 -4.75 -15.81 13.42
C SER A 185 -4.84 -14.35 13.90
N LEU A 186 -5.47 -13.50 13.09
CA LEU A 186 -5.75 -12.10 13.44
C LEU A 186 -6.49 -11.98 14.76
N SER A 187 -7.48 -12.85 15.01
CA SER A 187 -8.18 -12.93 16.30
C SER A 187 -7.28 -13.18 17.51
N VAL A 188 -6.33 -14.12 17.41
CA VAL A 188 -5.37 -14.41 18.49
C VAL A 188 -4.41 -13.23 18.69
N GLN A 189 -3.88 -12.67 17.60
CA GLN A 189 -3.02 -11.49 17.66
C GLN A 189 -3.75 -10.30 18.25
N PHE A 190 -5.00 -10.03 17.86
CA PHE A 190 -5.80 -8.92 18.36
C PHE A 190 -6.04 -9.08 19.86
N LYS A 191 -6.39 -10.28 20.31
CA LYS A 191 -6.55 -10.56 21.74
C LYS A 191 -5.25 -10.28 22.50
N LYS A 192 -4.14 -10.85 22.03
CA LYS A 192 -2.84 -10.78 22.74
C LYS A 192 -2.16 -9.41 22.70
N PHE A 193 -2.28 -8.70 21.59
CA PHE A 193 -1.55 -7.46 21.38
C PHE A 193 -2.42 -6.22 21.58
N ILE A 194 -3.74 -6.32 21.51
CA ILE A 194 -4.63 -5.17 21.69
C ILE A 194 -5.48 -5.35 22.96
N THR A 195 -6.27 -6.42 23.06
CA THR A 195 -7.21 -6.55 24.18
C THR A 195 -6.51 -6.76 25.54
N GLU A 196 -5.70 -7.79 25.69
CA GLU A 196 -5.08 -8.13 26.98
C GLU A 196 -4.23 -6.99 27.57
N PRO A 197 -3.34 -6.31 26.82
CA PRO A 197 -2.53 -5.23 27.38
C PRO A 197 -3.37 -4.05 27.85
N PHE A 198 -4.40 -3.64 27.10
CA PHE A 198 -5.16 -2.42 27.44
C PHE A 198 -6.35 -2.65 28.36
N ILE A 199 -6.71 -3.91 28.65
CA ILE A 199 -7.80 -4.27 29.55
C ILE A 199 -7.30 -4.92 30.85
N HIS A 200 -6.24 -5.74 30.80
CA HIS A 200 -5.81 -6.54 31.96
C HIS A 200 -4.55 -6.02 32.64
N ASP A 201 -3.76 -5.15 31.98
CA ASP A 201 -2.63 -4.49 32.61
C ASP A 201 -3.05 -3.12 33.19
N PRO A 202 -3.02 -2.92 34.51
CA PRO A 202 -3.49 -1.67 35.13
C PRO A 202 -2.73 -0.42 34.71
N LEU A 203 -1.43 -0.55 34.38
CA LEU A 203 -0.61 0.59 33.95
C LEU A 203 -1.01 1.03 32.55
N LEU A 204 -1.20 0.08 31.64
CA LEU A 204 -1.61 0.36 30.26
C LEU A 204 -3.08 0.77 30.16
N HIS A 205 -3.94 0.21 31.01
CA HIS A 205 -5.35 0.60 31.07
C HIS A 205 -5.54 2.08 31.47
N SER A 206 -4.63 2.61 32.30
CA SER A 206 -4.69 3.98 32.83
C SER A 206 -3.84 5.01 32.07
N ILE A 207 -3.22 4.63 30.95
CA ILE A 207 -2.23 5.45 30.22
C ILE A 207 -2.84 6.65 29.46
N GLY A 208 -4.16 6.82 29.54
CA GLY A 208 -4.91 7.82 28.79
C GLY A 208 -5.33 7.29 27.41
N ARG A 209 -5.93 8.16 26.60
CA ARG A 209 -6.54 7.80 25.32
C ARG A 209 -5.50 7.37 24.28
N ILE A 210 -5.78 6.29 23.55
CA ILE A 210 -4.93 5.75 22.49
C ILE A 210 -5.70 5.80 21.17
N LEU A 211 -5.24 6.62 20.23
CA LEU A 211 -5.87 6.69 18.91
C LEU A 211 -5.27 5.64 17.98
N ILE A 212 -6.13 4.83 17.36
CA ILE A 212 -5.78 3.92 16.27
C ILE A 212 -6.53 4.31 15.00
N ILE A 213 -5.76 4.62 13.94
CA ILE A 213 -6.29 4.98 12.62
C ILE A 213 -6.15 3.79 11.67
N ILE A 214 -7.22 3.45 10.97
CA ILE A 214 -7.21 2.52 9.83
C ILE A 214 -7.80 3.26 8.63
N ASP A 215 -6.94 3.74 7.74
CA ASP A 215 -7.33 4.35 6.47
C ASP A 215 -7.26 3.33 5.32
N GLY A 216 -8.21 3.44 4.39
CA GLY A 216 -8.26 2.59 3.21
C GLY A 216 -8.62 1.14 3.51
N LEU A 217 -9.51 0.86 4.46
CA LEU A 217 -9.89 -0.53 4.78
C LEU A 217 -10.36 -1.32 3.54
N ASP A 218 -11.02 -0.67 2.58
CA ASP A 218 -11.41 -1.30 1.31
C ASP A 218 -10.23 -1.59 0.35
N GLU A 219 -9.04 -1.08 0.64
CA GLU A 219 -7.79 -1.34 -0.07
C GLU A 219 -6.94 -2.44 0.58
N CYS A 220 -7.39 -2.99 1.71
CA CYS A 220 -6.87 -4.21 2.31
C CYS A 220 -7.11 -5.40 1.39
N ASP A 221 -6.10 -6.26 1.20
CA ASP A 221 -6.22 -7.49 0.44
C ASP A 221 -7.17 -8.44 1.18
N GLN A 222 -8.16 -8.96 0.46
CA GLN A 222 -9.18 -9.92 0.92
C GLN A 222 -10.36 -9.33 1.72
N LEU A 223 -11.56 -9.55 1.18
CA LEU A 223 -12.85 -9.21 1.79
C LEU A 223 -13.04 -9.85 3.18
N HIS A 224 -12.53 -11.06 3.39
CA HIS A 224 -12.65 -11.75 4.68
C HIS A 224 -11.84 -11.04 5.76
N THR A 225 -10.60 -10.65 5.46
CA THR A 225 -9.72 -9.92 6.38
C THR A 225 -10.33 -8.58 6.80
N GLN A 226 -10.92 -7.85 5.85
CA GLN A 226 -11.64 -6.61 6.14
C GLN A 226 -12.78 -6.82 7.15
N ARG A 227 -13.58 -7.88 6.96
CA ARG A 227 -14.67 -8.24 7.88
C ARG A 227 -14.16 -8.69 9.25
N GLU A 228 -13.11 -9.52 9.29
CA GLU A 228 -12.54 -10.00 10.55
C GLU A 228 -11.99 -8.83 11.39
N LEU A 229 -11.27 -7.89 10.78
CA LEU A 229 -10.80 -6.68 11.47
C LEU A 229 -11.95 -5.87 12.07
N LEU A 230 -13.02 -5.64 11.31
CA LEU A 230 -14.21 -4.94 11.79
C LEU A 230 -14.90 -5.67 12.95
N GLN A 231 -15.03 -6.99 12.86
CA GLN A 231 -15.59 -7.83 13.93
C GLN A 231 -14.78 -7.75 15.21
N LEU A 232 -13.45 -7.82 15.11
CA LEU A 232 -12.55 -7.74 16.27
C LEU A 232 -12.61 -6.34 16.93
N ILE A 233 -12.60 -5.28 16.14
CA ILE A 233 -12.65 -3.90 16.63
C ILE A 233 -14.00 -3.60 17.30
N SER A 234 -15.11 -3.89 16.61
CA SER A 234 -16.46 -3.66 17.16
C SER A 234 -16.72 -4.51 18.42
N GLY A 235 -16.31 -5.78 18.41
CA GLY A 235 -16.41 -6.68 19.56
C GLY A 235 -15.61 -6.16 20.76
N HIS A 236 -14.41 -5.62 20.52
CA HIS A 236 -13.62 -4.96 21.57
C HIS A 236 -14.33 -3.73 22.14
N CYS A 237 -14.85 -2.84 21.28
CA CYS A 237 -15.57 -1.63 21.72
C CYS A 237 -16.82 -1.99 22.53
N SER A 238 -17.57 -3.01 22.11
CA SER A 238 -18.78 -3.46 22.80
C SER A 238 -18.48 -4.15 24.14
N THR A 239 -17.45 -5.00 24.18
CA THR A 239 -17.13 -5.79 25.38
C THR A 239 -16.40 -4.97 26.44
N TYR A 240 -15.61 -3.97 26.01
CA TYR A 240 -14.73 -3.20 26.88
C TYR A 240 -14.88 -1.68 26.64
N PRO A 241 -16.03 -1.08 26.99
CA PRO A 241 -16.27 0.36 26.80
C PRO A 241 -15.30 1.25 27.61
N SER A 242 -14.73 0.73 28.70
CA SER A 242 -13.70 1.41 29.50
C SER A 242 -12.31 1.39 28.87
N SER A 243 -12.13 0.71 27.72
CA SER A 243 -10.85 0.68 27.01
C SER A 243 -10.34 2.10 26.69
N PRO A 244 -9.03 2.35 26.82
CA PRO A 244 -8.44 3.63 26.42
C PRO A 244 -8.43 3.84 24.90
N ILE A 245 -8.69 2.79 24.11
CA ILE A 245 -8.52 2.81 22.66
C ILE A 245 -9.71 3.48 21.96
N VAL A 246 -9.40 4.37 21.02
CA VAL A 246 -10.35 5.03 20.12
C VAL A 246 -9.97 4.71 18.67
N TRP A 247 -10.94 4.26 17.89
CA TRP A 247 -10.77 3.79 16.52
C TRP A 247 -11.32 4.81 15.53
N MET A 248 -10.50 5.18 14.56
CA MET A 248 -10.91 5.96 13.39
C MET A 248 -10.69 5.09 12.14
N ILE A 249 -11.78 4.69 11.48
CA ILE A 249 -11.74 3.82 10.32
C ILE A 249 -12.24 4.60 9.11
N ALA A 250 -11.48 4.61 8.01
CA ALA A 250 -11.92 5.18 6.75
C ALA A 250 -11.98 4.13 5.64
N SER A 251 -13.09 4.13 4.90
CA SER A 251 -13.28 3.22 3.77
C SER A 251 -14.28 3.76 2.75
N ARG A 252 -14.31 3.13 1.59
CA ARG A 252 -15.46 3.22 0.67
C ARG A 252 -16.68 2.48 1.23
N PRO A 253 -17.90 2.82 0.78
CA PRO A 253 -19.13 2.14 1.18
C PRO A 253 -19.30 0.78 0.46
N GLU A 254 -18.25 -0.04 0.40
CA GLU A 254 -18.32 -1.36 -0.22
C GLU A 254 -19.46 -2.20 0.42
N PRO A 255 -20.23 -2.98 -0.36
CA PRO A 255 -21.46 -3.61 0.13
C PRO A 255 -21.28 -4.40 1.43
N HIS A 256 -20.17 -5.13 1.58
CA HIS A 256 -19.88 -5.92 2.77
C HIS A 256 -19.48 -5.09 3.99
N ILE A 257 -18.87 -3.92 3.81
CA ILE A 257 -18.53 -2.99 4.89
C ILE A 257 -19.79 -2.27 5.35
N THR A 258 -20.57 -1.75 4.41
CA THR A 258 -21.85 -1.08 4.71
C THR A 258 -22.82 -2.02 5.41
N TYR A 259 -22.94 -3.26 4.92
CA TYR A 259 -23.76 -4.29 5.57
C TYR A 259 -23.31 -4.57 7.00
N PHE A 260 -22.00 -4.62 7.26
CA PHE A 260 -21.46 -4.83 8.60
C PHE A 260 -21.89 -3.72 9.56
N PHE A 261 -21.67 -2.46 9.19
CA PHE A 261 -22.05 -1.31 10.03
C PHE A 261 -23.56 -1.15 10.19
N ALA A 262 -24.37 -1.65 9.24
CA ALA A 262 -25.82 -1.62 9.34
C ALA A 262 -26.40 -2.60 10.40
N GLN A 263 -25.60 -3.51 10.95
CA GLN A 263 -26.04 -4.49 11.95
C GLN A 263 -26.32 -3.80 13.31
N ASP A 264 -27.42 -4.17 13.96
CA ASP A 264 -27.89 -3.45 15.15
C ASP A 264 -26.92 -3.52 16.34
N HIS A 265 -26.22 -4.64 16.51
CA HIS A 265 -25.20 -4.77 17.57
C HIS A 265 -23.95 -3.93 17.29
N VAL A 266 -23.72 -3.51 16.04
CA VAL A 266 -22.60 -2.63 15.67
C VAL A 266 -23.01 -1.16 15.86
N LYS A 267 -24.22 -0.77 15.47
CA LYS A 267 -24.73 0.63 15.61
C LYS A 267 -24.59 1.23 16.99
N ALA A 268 -24.61 0.40 18.04
CA ALA A 268 -24.44 0.87 19.42
C ALA A 268 -23.02 1.40 19.71
N VAL A 269 -22.00 0.94 18.98
CA VAL A 269 -20.59 1.20 19.31
C VAL A 269 -19.85 2.12 18.33
N TYR A 270 -20.53 2.63 17.29
CA TYR A 270 -19.90 3.48 16.29
C TYR A 270 -20.69 4.74 15.92
N GLU A 271 -19.95 5.75 15.47
CA GLU A 271 -20.50 6.94 14.81
C GLU A 271 -20.12 6.98 13.32
N LYS A 272 -21.08 7.33 12.45
CA LYS A 272 -20.87 7.50 11.01
C LYS A 272 -20.53 8.95 10.70
N GLU A 273 -19.42 9.19 10.01
CA GLU A 273 -19.09 10.47 9.38
C GLU A 273 -19.06 10.26 7.86
N GLU A 274 -20.08 10.76 7.16
CA GLU A 274 -20.24 10.54 5.72
C GLU A 274 -19.79 11.75 4.91
N ILE A 275 -18.83 11.53 4.01
CA ILE A 275 -18.36 12.52 3.06
C ILE A 275 -19.20 12.40 1.79
N LEU A 276 -20.24 13.20 1.72
CA LEU A 276 -21.12 13.28 0.56
C LEU A 276 -20.43 14.00 -0.61
N VAL A 277 -20.54 13.40 -1.79
CA VAL A 277 -20.28 14.08 -3.07
C VAL A 277 -21.44 15.04 -3.34
N ASP A 278 -21.23 16.07 -4.13
CA ASP A 278 -22.26 17.05 -4.52
C ASP A 278 -22.88 17.87 -3.36
N SER A 279 -22.32 17.81 -2.15
CA SER A 279 -22.70 18.74 -1.08
C SER A 279 -22.14 20.15 -1.35
N ASP A 280 -22.81 21.18 -0.82
CA ASP A 280 -22.33 22.56 -0.96
C ASP A 280 -20.93 22.74 -0.34
N GLU A 281 -20.64 22.04 0.76
CA GLU A 281 -19.30 21.99 1.37
C GLU A 281 -18.27 21.40 0.40
N ALA A 282 -18.55 20.23 -0.19
CA ALA A 282 -17.63 19.57 -1.11
C ALA A 282 -17.42 20.37 -2.40
N ARG A 283 -18.46 21.02 -2.93
CA ARG A 283 -18.37 21.86 -4.12
C ARG A 283 -17.52 23.10 -3.88
N ASN A 284 -17.75 23.83 -2.78
CA ASN A 284 -16.94 24.99 -2.40
C ASN A 284 -15.47 24.61 -2.18
N ASP A 285 -15.23 23.47 -1.53
CA ASP A 285 -13.88 22.96 -1.29
C ASP A 285 -13.13 22.63 -2.59
N VAL A 286 -13.80 21.97 -3.54
CA VAL A 286 -13.20 21.62 -4.84
C VAL A 286 -13.01 22.85 -5.71
N GLU A 287 -13.95 23.79 -5.73
CA GLU A 287 -13.78 25.06 -6.44
C GLU A 287 -12.56 25.82 -5.92
N ARG A 288 -12.42 25.93 -4.58
CA ARG A 288 -11.26 26.54 -3.94
C ARG A 288 -9.96 25.85 -4.35
N PHE A 289 -9.93 24.53 -4.36
CA PHE A 289 -8.78 23.74 -4.83
C PHE A 289 -8.43 24.06 -6.28
N LEU A 290 -9.41 23.98 -7.19
CA LEU A 290 -9.22 24.27 -8.62
C LEU A 290 -8.64 25.67 -8.83
N ARG A 291 -9.20 26.70 -8.18
CA ARG A 291 -8.71 28.09 -8.30
C ARG A 291 -7.25 28.22 -7.90
N ASN A 292 -6.86 27.60 -6.78
CA ASN A 292 -5.48 27.70 -6.29
C ASN A 292 -4.50 26.95 -7.21
N GLU A 293 -4.87 25.75 -7.66
CA GLU A 293 -4.03 24.95 -8.55
C GLU A 293 -3.92 25.51 -9.97
N LEU A 294 -5.00 26.06 -10.53
CA LEU A 294 -4.94 26.76 -11.81
C LEU A 294 -4.08 28.02 -11.72
N ALA A 295 -4.17 28.77 -10.63
CA ALA A 295 -3.28 29.91 -10.40
C ALA A 295 -1.81 29.49 -10.21
N ARG A 296 -1.55 28.30 -9.66
CA ARG A 296 -0.21 27.70 -9.61
C ARG A 296 0.29 27.38 -11.01
N ILE A 297 -0.50 26.67 -11.82
CA ILE A 297 -0.15 26.33 -13.21
C ILE A 297 0.10 27.59 -14.04
N GLN A 298 -0.73 28.64 -13.91
CA GLN A 298 -0.54 29.91 -14.61
C GLN A 298 0.86 30.49 -14.38
N LYS A 299 1.32 30.45 -13.12
CA LYS A 299 2.65 30.94 -12.72
C LYS A 299 3.77 30.05 -13.23
N GLU A 300 3.65 28.73 -13.07
CA GLU A 300 4.68 27.77 -13.47
C GLU A 300 4.94 27.79 -14.98
N PHE A 301 3.87 27.90 -15.78
CA PHE A 301 3.98 27.98 -17.24
C PHE A 301 4.19 29.39 -17.77
N SER A 302 4.37 30.38 -16.88
CA SER A 302 4.59 31.79 -17.24
C SER A 302 3.54 32.32 -18.23
N LEU A 303 2.28 31.91 -18.07
CA LEU A 303 1.18 32.43 -18.87
C LEU A 303 0.98 33.91 -18.54
N ASP A 304 0.44 34.68 -19.49
CA ASP A 304 0.29 36.13 -19.32
C ASP A 304 -0.48 36.44 -18.03
N SER A 305 0.20 37.08 -17.07
CA SER A 305 -0.38 37.42 -15.77
C SER A 305 -1.46 38.50 -15.87
N ARG A 306 -1.54 39.19 -17.01
CA ARG A 306 -2.63 40.11 -17.34
C ARG A 306 -3.84 39.40 -17.91
N SER A 307 -3.68 38.17 -18.41
CA SER A 307 -4.79 37.34 -18.85
C SER A 307 -5.48 36.73 -17.62
N GLN A 308 -6.81 36.81 -17.57
CA GLN A 308 -7.62 36.04 -16.61
C GLN A 308 -7.65 34.58 -17.07
N TRP A 309 -6.50 33.88 -16.99
CA TRP A 309 -6.41 32.49 -17.38
C TRP A 309 -6.55 31.56 -16.16
N PRO A 310 -7.44 30.56 -16.23
CA PRO A 310 -8.52 30.45 -17.20
C PRO A 310 -9.65 31.46 -16.94
N PRO A 311 -10.47 31.79 -17.95
CA PRO A 311 -11.66 32.61 -17.75
C PRO A 311 -12.54 32.07 -16.63
N GLU A 312 -13.15 32.96 -15.88
CA GLU A 312 -13.95 32.61 -14.70
C GLU A 312 -15.02 31.55 -15.03
N GLN A 313 -15.70 31.69 -16.17
CA GLN A 313 -16.69 30.72 -16.67
C GLN A 313 -16.13 29.29 -16.83
N ASP A 314 -14.86 29.14 -17.19
CA ASP A 314 -14.24 27.83 -17.39
C ASP A 314 -13.90 27.19 -16.03
N VAL A 315 -13.52 27.99 -15.04
CA VAL A 315 -13.37 27.53 -13.64
C VAL A 315 -14.71 27.00 -13.12
N TRP A 316 -15.80 27.74 -13.33
CA TRP A 316 -17.15 27.31 -12.94
C TRP A 316 -17.56 26.02 -13.64
N LYS A 317 -17.28 25.89 -14.95
CA LYS A 317 -17.52 24.64 -15.69
C LYS A 317 -16.76 23.46 -15.09
N LEU A 318 -15.47 23.63 -14.75
CA LEU A 318 -14.68 22.57 -14.12
C LEU A 318 -15.21 22.22 -12.72
N ALA A 319 -15.59 23.22 -11.93
CA ALA A 319 -16.13 23.02 -10.59
C ALA A 319 -17.49 22.30 -10.62
N ASP A 320 -18.40 22.71 -11.52
CA ASP A 320 -19.66 22.01 -11.76
C ASP A 320 -19.40 20.58 -12.23
N ALA A 321 -18.51 20.41 -13.23
CA ALA A 321 -18.09 19.11 -13.75
C ALA A 321 -17.63 18.17 -12.63
N SER A 322 -16.83 18.69 -11.71
CA SER A 322 -16.29 17.92 -10.59
C SER A 322 -17.37 17.44 -9.61
N GLY A 323 -18.48 18.16 -9.43
CA GLY A 323 -19.52 17.78 -8.48
C GLY A 323 -19.02 17.61 -7.03
N GLY A 324 -17.97 18.35 -6.63
CA GLY A 324 -17.32 18.17 -5.32
C GLY A 324 -16.42 16.93 -5.19
N LEU A 325 -16.13 16.23 -6.30
CA LEU A 325 -15.22 15.08 -6.34
C LEU A 325 -13.76 15.53 -6.55
N PHE A 326 -12.94 15.43 -5.50
CA PHE A 326 -11.53 15.85 -5.53
C PHE A 326 -10.69 15.10 -6.56
N VAL A 327 -10.87 13.78 -6.73
CA VAL A 327 -10.09 13.03 -7.73
C VAL A 327 -10.33 13.52 -9.15
N PHE A 328 -11.54 14.00 -9.48
CA PHE A 328 -11.79 14.60 -10.79
C PHE A 328 -10.96 15.87 -10.95
N ALA A 329 -11.09 16.79 -9.99
CA ALA A 329 -10.36 18.05 -10.02
C ALA A 329 -8.84 17.84 -10.04
N ASP A 330 -8.32 16.97 -9.19
CA ASP A 330 -6.90 16.62 -9.13
C ASP A 330 -6.40 15.99 -10.44
N THR A 331 -7.17 15.09 -11.04
CA THR A 331 -6.85 14.51 -12.37
C THR A 331 -6.81 15.59 -13.45
N VAL A 332 -7.78 16.51 -13.46
CA VAL A 332 -7.82 17.65 -14.39
C VAL A 332 -6.61 18.56 -14.21
N ILE A 333 -6.26 18.91 -12.97
CA ILE A 333 -5.08 19.74 -12.68
C ILE A 333 -3.80 19.07 -13.16
N LYS A 334 -3.62 17.77 -12.89
CA LYS A 334 -2.46 17.02 -13.38
C LYS A 334 -2.42 16.95 -14.91
N TYR A 335 -3.56 16.74 -15.57
CA TYR A 335 -3.66 16.73 -17.03
C TYR A 335 -3.33 18.09 -17.65
N ILE A 336 -3.88 19.17 -17.12
CA ILE A 336 -3.63 20.54 -17.62
C ILE A 336 -2.18 20.96 -17.36
N GLY A 337 -1.64 20.60 -16.20
CA GLY A 337 -0.30 20.95 -15.76
C GLY A 337 0.81 20.05 -16.30
N ASP A 338 0.52 19.08 -17.18
CA ASP A 338 1.54 18.20 -17.75
C ASP A 338 2.36 18.95 -18.83
N PRO A 339 3.66 19.22 -18.60
CA PRO A 339 4.50 19.94 -19.56
C PRO A 339 5.02 19.06 -20.69
N VAL A 340 4.89 17.73 -20.59
CA VAL A 340 5.43 16.76 -21.55
C VAL A 340 4.48 16.58 -22.73
N VAL A 341 3.17 16.60 -22.46
CA VAL A 341 2.13 16.29 -23.45
C VAL A 341 1.65 17.54 -24.20
N GLY A 342 1.55 18.69 -23.54
CA GLY A 342 1.03 19.90 -24.16
C GLY A 342 1.21 21.16 -23.33
N ASN A 343 0.61 22.26 -23.80
CA ASN A 343 0.53 23.48 -23.01
C ASN A 343 -0.80 23.52 -22.22
N PRO A 344 -0.85 24.22 -21.07
CA PRO A 344 -2.04 24.26 -20.23
C PRO A 344 -3.30 24.76 -20.95
N THR A 345 -3.18 25.72 -21.85
CA THR A 345 -4.34 26.27 -22.57
C THR A 345 -4.97 25.24 -23.50
N SER A 346 -4.17 24.50 -24.28
CA SER A 346 -4.70 23.43 -25.14
C SER A 346 -5.27 22.26 -24.32
N GLN A 347 -4.63 21.91 -23.21
CA GLN A 347 -5.05 20.80 -22.36
C GLN A 347 -6.35 21.13 -21.60
N LEU A 348 -6.49 22.38 -21.14
CA LEU A 348 -7.75 22.88 -20.59
C LEU A 348 -8.87 22.80 -21.63
N ASN A 349 -8.62 23.24 -22.86
CA ASN A 349 -9.61 23.18 -23.94
C ASN A 349 -10.04 21.74 -24.26
N ASP A 350 -9.13 20.77 -24.16
CA ASP A 350 -9.47 19.35 -24.30
C ASP A 350 -10.45 18.89 -23.20
N VAL A 351 -10.19 19.27 -21.94
CA VAL A 351 -11.08 18.93 -20.81
C VAL A 351 -12.45 19.59 -20.96
N LEU A 352 -12.48 20.88 -21.31
CA LEU A 352 -13.73 21.62 -21.51
C LEU A 352 -14.56 21.02 -22.66
N LYS A 353 -13.92 20.60 -23.76
CA LYS A 353 -14.60 19.90 -24.85
C LYS A 353 -15.26 18.61 -24.38
N VAL A 354 -14.57 17.80 -23.58
CA VAL A 354 -15.15 16.55 -23.02
C VAL A 354 -16.38 16.85 -22.17
N ILE A 355 -16.32 17.91 -21.35
CA ILE A 355 -17.45 18.35 -20.53
C ILE A 355 -18.63 18.80 -21.41
N ASP A 356 -18.36 19.54 -22.48
CA ASP A 356 -19.38 20.07 -23.37
C ASP A 356 -19.99 18.99 -24.30
N THR A 357 -19.21 18.03 -24.81
CA THR A 357 -19.68 17.00 -25.76
C THR A 357 -20.45 15.86 -25.09
N HIS A 358 -20.28 15.69 -23.79
CA HIS A 358 -20.89 14.61 -23.03
C HIS A 358 -21.62 15.20 -21.82
N PRO A 359 -22.79 15.86 -22.03
CA PRO A 359 -23.64 16.25 -20.93
C PRO A 359 -23.99 15.00 -20.10
N LEU A 360 -24.14 15.19 -18.78
CA LEU A 360 -24.44 14.10 -17.84
C LEU A 360 -25.53 13.19 -18.45
N PRO A 361 -25.29 11.88 -18.60
CA PRO A 361 -26.33 10.98 -19.06
C PRO A 361 -27.54 11.12 -18.13
N ASN A 362 -28.77 10.94 -18.64
CA ASN A 362 -30.02 10.89 -17.85
C ASN A 362 -30.08 9.66 -16.90
N VAL A 363 -28.92 9.09 -16.58
CA VAL A 363 -28.74 8.03 -15.57
C VAL A 363 -28.68 8.74 -14.22
N PRO A 364 -29.54 8.34 -13.25
CA PRO A 364 -29.46 8.87 -11.90
C PRO A 364 -28.04 8.82 -11.37
N LYS A 365 -27.56 9.90 -10.74
CA LYS A 365 -26.20 9.95 -10.15
C LYS A 365 -25.96 8.81 -9.16
N ASP A 366 -27.01 8.31 -8.55
CA ASP A 366 -27.00 7.16 -7.63
C ASP A 366 -26.58 5.85 -8.32
N GLN A 367 -26.78 5.74 -9.65
CA GLN A 367 -26.44 4.56 -10.44
C GLN A 367 -25.02 4.63 -11.03
N HIS A 368 -24.47 5.83 -11.27
CA HIS A 368 -23.12 5.97 -11.82
C HIS A 368 -22.40 7.24 -11.30
N PRO A 369 -22.09 7.31 -9.99
CA PRO A 369 -21.58 8.52 -9.32
C PRO A 369 -20.23 9.01 -9.86
N MET A 370 -19.53 8.19 -10.65
CA MET A 370 -18.21 8.47 -11.21
C MET A 370 -18.24 8.70 -12.73
N ALA A 371 -19.41 8.87 -13.36
CA ALA A 371 -19.55 8.97 -14.82
C ALA A 371 -18.64 10.02 -15.47
N ARG A 372 -18.58 11.23 -14.90
CA ARG A 372 -17.72 12.30 -15.42
C ARG A 372 -16.23 11.98 -15.25
N LEU A 373 -15.85 11.29 -14.19
CA LEU A 373 -14.47 10.83 -13.99
C LEU A 373 -14.10 9.76 -15.02
N ASP A 374 -15.00 8.83 -15.30
CA ASP A 374 -14.79 7.77 -16.29
C ASP A 374 -14.63 8.35 -17.70
N MET A 375 -15.42 9.35 -18.05
CA MET A 375 -15.25 10.10 -19.30
C MET A 375 -13.88 10.78 -19.38
N LEU A 376 -13.40 11.37 -18.29
CA LEU A 376 -12.06 11.96 -18.23
C LEU A 376 -10.99 10.88 -18.41
N TYR A 377 -11.13 9.72 -17.77
CA TYR A 377 -10.22 8.59 -17.97
C TYR A 377 -10.26 8.05 -19.41
N ALA A 378 -11.44 7.95 -20.01
CA ALA A 378 -11.60 7.57 -21.41
C ALA A 378 -10.87 8.53 -22.34
N GLN A 379 -11.02 9.85 -22.13
CA GLN A 379 -10.29 10.87 -22.88
C GLN A 379 -8.78 10.74 -22.71
N ILE A 380 -8.29 10.49 -21.50
CA ILE A 380 -6.86 10.33 -21.23
C ILE A 380 -6.31 9.11 -22.00
N LEU A 381 -7.03 7.98 -21.96
CA LEU A 381 -6.66 6.78 -22.70
C LEU A 381 -6.73 6.98 -24.22
N SER A 382 -7.70 7.75 -24.73
CA SER A 382 -7.85 7.98 -26.17
C SER A 382 -6.72 8.80 -26.79
N LYS A 383 -5.90 9.47 -25.96
CA LYS A 383 -4.69 10.18 -26.42
C LYS A 383 -3.51 9.25 -26.67
N VAL A 384 -3.55 8.01 -26.19
CA VAL A 384 -2.49 7.02 -26.42
C VAL A 384 -2.50 6.59 -27.89
N PRO A 385 -1.39 6.74 -28.65
CA PRO A 385 -1.31 6.33 -30.04
C PRO A 385 -1.55 4.82 -30.22
N GLU A 386 -2.26 4.43 -31.28
CA GLU A 386 -2.61 3.03 -31.58
C GLU A 386 -1.39 2.09 -31.58
N LYS A 387 -0.28 2.51 -32.21
CA LYS A 387 0.98 1.76 -32.25
C LYS A 387 1.59 1.48 -30.87
N THR A 388 1.27 2.31 -29.88
CA THR A 388 1.81 2.22 -28.52
C THR A 388 0.82 1.55 -27.57
N MET A 389 -0.47 1.55 -27.91
CA MET A 389 -1.55 0.99 -27.10
C MET A 389 -1.31 -0.47 -26.71
N VAL A 390 -0.66 -1.28 -27.55
CA VAL A 390 -0.31 -2.67 -27.20
C VAL A 390 0.54 -2.75 -25.93
N ASN A 391 1.55 -1.88 -25.79
CA ASN A 391 2.41 -1.84 -24.60
C ASN A 391 1.71 -1.16 -23.43
N THR A 392 0.88 -0.14 -23.70
CA THR A 392 0.02 0.47 -22.68
C THR A 392 -0.91 -0.56 -22.04
N ARG A 393 -1.60 -1.37 -22.85
CA ARG A 393 -2.47 -2.46 -22.36
C ARG A 393 -1.69 -3.46 -21.52
N LYS A 394 -0.50 -3.90 -21.95
CA LYS A 394 0.34 -4.82 -21.16
C LYS A 394 0.67 -4.25 -19.77
N ILE A 395 1.07 -2.98 -19.72
CA ILE A 395 1.39 -2.29 -18.46
C ILE A 395 0.16 -2.16 -17.57
N LEU A 396 -0.96 -1.66 -18.10
CA LEU A 396 -2.21 -1.50 -17.33
C LEU A 396 -2.73 -2.83 -16.80
N LEU A 397 -2.67 -3.89 -17.60
CA LEU A 397 -3.07 -5.24 -17.22
C LEU A 397 -2.22 -5.79 -16.07
N SER A 398 -0.91 -5.52 -16.08
CA SER A 398 -0.01 -5.84 -14.98
C SER A 398 -0.30 -5.06 -13.70
N MET A 399 -0.77 -3.82 -13.82
CA MET A 399 -1.18 -3.00 -12.67
C MET A 399 -2.49 -3.49 -12.05
N VAL A 400 -3.49 -3.83 -12.88
CA VAL A 400 -4.84 -4.18 -12.41
C VAL A 400 -4.87 -5.51 -11.67
N ARG A 401 -4.29 -6.57 -12.24
CA ARG A 401 -4.22 -7.85 -11.52
C ARG A 401 -3.48 -7.71 -10.20
N GLY A 402 -2.65 -6.67 -10.07
CA GLY A 402 -1.58 -6.59 -9.09
C GLY A 402 -0.82 -7.88 -9.20
N ILE A 403 0.06 -8.03 -10.21
CA ILE A 403 0.90 -9.22 -10.29
C ILE A 403 1.55 -9.32 -8.91
N ASP A 404 1.05 -10.22 -8.07
CA ASP A 404 1.60 -10.45 -6.75
C ASP A 404 2.84 -11.24 -7.07
N TRP A 405 3.91 -10.55 -7.45
CA TRP A 405 4.96 -11.20 -8.19
C TRP A 405 5.68 -12.32 -7.40
N GLY A 406 5.32 -12.55 -6.14
CA GLY A 406 6.15 -13.32 -5.22
C GLY A 406 7.43 -12.55 -4.87
N TRP A 407 7.54 -11.27 -5.26
CA TRP A 407 8.69 -10.39 -5.01
C TRP A 407 8.64 -9.85 -3.57
N ARG A 408 8.22 -10.69 -2.62
CA ARG A 408 8.34 -10.37 -1.20
C ARG A 408 9.76 -10.68 -0.68
N THR A 409 10.74 -10.41 -1.53
CA THR A 409 12.14 -10.12 -1.18
C THR A 409 12.67 -9.03 -2.14
N GLU A 410 12.91 -7.84 -1.58
CA GLU A 410 13.63 -6.66 -2.09
C GLU A 410 13.36 -6.12 -3.52
N LYS A 411 12.29 -5.30 -3.58
CA LYS A 411 11.97 -4.20 -4.53
C LYS A 411 11.58 -4.58 -5.96
N ALA A 412 10.30 -4.90 -6.15
CA ALA A 412 9.66 -4.72 -7.45
C ALA A 412 9.84 -3.25 -7.89
N ASN A 413 10.07 -3.05 -9.18
CA ASN A 413 10.36 -1.72 -9.75
C ASN A 413 9.99 -1.69 -11.24
N PHE A 414 9.94 -0.48 -11.80
CA PHE A 414 9.46 -0.29 -13.17
C PHE A 414 10.37 -0.94 -14.23
N LEU A 415 11.69 -0.95 -14.01
CA LEU A 415 12.66 -1.59 -14.91
C LEU A 415 12.43 -3.09 -15.01
N VAL A 416 12.22 -3.73 -13.86
CA VAL A 416 11.88 -5.14 -13.74
C VAL A 416 10.59 -5.47 -14.49
N LEU A 417 9.54 -4.67 -14.28
CA LEU A 417 8.24 -4.84 -14.93
C LEU A 417 8.41 -4.80 -16.45
N CYS A 418 9.15 -3.82 -16.95
CA CYS A 418 9.38 -3.66 -18.39
C CYS A 418 10.17 -4.82 -18.98
N ASN A 419 11.23 -5.28 -18.30
CA ASN A 419 11.98 -6.45 -18.73
C ASN A 419 11.12 -7.72 -18.71
N TRP A 420 10.26 -7.93 -17.71
CA TRP A 420 9.30 -9.03 -17.72
C TRP A 420 8.32 -8.93 -18.89
N LEU A 421 7.75 -7.76 -19.15
CA LEU A 421 6.82 -7.55 -20.25
C LEU A 421 7.48 -7.55 -21.65
N GLY A 422 8.81 -7.53 -21.69
CA GLY A 422 9.59 -7.48 -22.94
C GLY A 422 9.47 -6.12 -23.62
N ILE A 423 9.40 -5.04 -22.85
CA ILE A 423 9.21 -3.67 -23.31
C ILE A 423 10.51 -2.90 -23.11
N THR A 424 10.99 -2.24 -24.17
CA THR A 424 12.19 -1.40 -24.08
C THR A 424 11.93 -0.12 -23.28
N CYS A 425 12.99 0.53 -22.77
CA CYS A 425 12.89 1.82 -22.09
C CYS A 425 12.06 2.84 -22.87
N ASN A 426 12.38 3.04 -24.15
CA ASN A 426 11.71 4.04 -24.96
C ASN A 426 10.23 3.69 -25.20
N ASP A 427 9.92 2.42 -25.42
CA ASP A 427 8.55 1.97 -25.63
C ASP A 427 7.71 2.05 -24.35
N ALA A 428 8.30 1.76 -23.19
CA ALA A 428 7.64 1.84 -21.89
C ALA A 428 7.23 3.29 -21.58
N TYR A 429 8.16 4.24 -21.71
CA TYR A 429 7.84 5.66 -21.49
C TYR A 429 6.94 6.23 -22.59
N ALA A 430 6.98 5.72 -23.81
CA ALA A 430 5.99 6.07 -24.82
C ALA A 430 4.59 5.58 -24.41
N ALA A 431 4.49 4.36 -23.88
CA ALA A 431 3.23 3.71 -23.49
C ALA A 431 2.51 4.38 -22.33
N ILE A 432 3.25 4.99 -21.40
CA ILE A 432 2.65 5.68 -20.24
C ILE A 432 2.61 7.20 -20.39
N ARG A 433 3.20 7.77 -21.47
CA ARG A 433 3.37 9.24 -21.62
C ARG A 433 2.08 10.03 -21.42
N HIS A 434 0.99 9.57 -22.03
CA HIS A 434 -0.30 10.26 -21.94
C HIS A 434 -1.08 9.94 -20.66
N LEU A 435 -0.57 9.02 -19.84
CA LEU A 435 -1.22 8.56 -18.62
C LEU A 435 -0.61 9.17 -17.35
N LEU A 436 0.32 10.11 -17.45
CA LEU A 436 1.00 10.74 -16.30
C LEU A 436 0.08 11.62 -15.44
N SER A 437 -1.15 11.87 -15.89
CA SER A 437 -2.21 12.49 -15.06
C SER A 437 -2.89 11.52 -14.10
N VAL A 438 -2.76 10.21 -14.33
CA VAL A 438 -3.40 9.12 -13.56
C VAL A 438 -2.40 8.09 -13.01
N LEU A 439 -1.18 8.10 -13.54
CA LEU A 439 -0.05 7.26 -13.14
C LEU A 439 1.09 8.10 -12.59
N ASP A 440 1.65 7.64 -11.47
CA ASP A 440 2.90 8.12 -10.90
C ASP A 440 4.03 7.21 -11.40
N ALA A 441 4.83 7.74 -12.32
CA ALA A 441 5.89 6.99 -12.99
C ALA A 441 7.26 7.47 -12.53
N PRO A 442 8.19 6.57 -12.18
CA PRO A 442 9.55 6.96 -11.88
C PRO A 442 10.21 7.58 -13.12
N THR A 443 11.18 8.47 -12.90
CA THR A 443 12.02 8.97 -13.99
C THR A 443 12.91 7.86 -14.54
N ARG A 444 13.45 8.03 -15.76
CA ARG A 444 14.29 7.04 -16.44
C ARG A 444 15.43 6.50 -15.57
N ASN A 445 16.10 7.39 -14.85
CA ASN A 445 17.22 7.06 -13.95
C ASN A 445 16.76 6.47 -12.60
N GLN A 446 15.50 6.59 -12.22
CA GLN A 446 14.94 6.05 -10.97
C GLN A 446 14.09 4.79 -11.18
N ALA A 447 13.96 4.30 -12.42
CA ALA A 447 13.12 3.14 -12.76
C ALA A 447 13.49 1.84 -12.03
N HIS A 448 14.71 1.73 -11.49
CA HIS A 448 15.19 0.61 -10.69
C HIS A 448 14.91 0.77 -9.18
N LEU A 449 14.53 1.97 -8.73
CA LEU A 449 14.29 2.31 -7.33
C LEU A 449 12.81 2.31 -6.95
N ALA A 450 11.92 2.51 -7.92
CA ALA A 450 10.49 2.69 -7.68
C ALA A 450 9.64 1.97 -8.74
N GLU A 451 8.42 1.65 -8.32
CA GLU A 451 7.38 1.03 -9.14
C GLU A 451 6.56 2.10 -9.87
N LEU A 452 5.91 1.68 -10.96
CA LEU A 452 4.82 2.45 -11.54
C LEU A 452 3.59 2.31 -10.66
N ARG A 453 2.98 3.43 -10.27
CA ARG A 453 1.84 3.47 -9.35
C ARG A 453 0.66 4.19 -9.99
N SER A 454 -0.54 3.89 -9.51
CA SER A 454 -1.70 4.75 -9.82
C SER A 454 -1.86 5.78 -8.71
N PHE A 455 -2.15 7.04 -9.07
CA PHE A 455 -2.46 8.07 -8.08
C PHE A 455 -3.71 7.73 -7.26
N HIS A 456 -4.68 7.05 -7.87
CA HIS A 456 -5.95 6.74 -7.24
C HIS A 456 -6.48 5.38 -7.70
N LYS A 457 -6.90 4.56 -6.73
CA LYS A 457 -7.56 3.27 -6.98
C LYS A 457 -8.76 3.37 -7.93
N SER A 458 -9.45 4.52 -8.01
CA SER A 458 -10.55 4.74 -8.96
C SER A 458 -10.19 4.54 -10.43
N PHE A 459 -8.95 4.83 -10.82
CA PHE A 459 -8.49 4.58 -12.19
C PHE A 459 -8.32 3.08 -12.45
N ILE A 460 -7.78 2.35 -11.47
CA ILE A 460 -7.71 0.89 -11.52
C ILE A 460 -9.11 0.29 -11.57
N ASP A 461 -10.04 0.75 -10.72
CA ASP A 461 -11.43 0.29 -10.73
C ASP A 461 -12.12 0.53 -12.08
N TYR A 462 -11.82 1.67 -12.73
CA TYR A 462 -12.33 1.98 -14.07
C TYR A 462 -11.79 0.99 -15.11
N ILE A 463 -10.48 0.77 -15.15
CA ILE A 463 -9.86 -0.16 -16.12
C ILE A 463 -10.32 -1.60 -15.89
N SER A 464 -10.49 -2.01 -14.64
CA SER A 464 -10.95 -3.34 -14.25
C SER A 464 -12.37 -3.66 -14.70
N ASP A 465 -13.20 -2.64 -14.88
CA ASP A 465 -14.60 -2.79 -15.25
C ASP A 465 -14.79 -2.58 -16.76
N PHE A 466 -15.04 -3.68 -17.46
CA PHE A 466 -15.28 -3.65 -18.91
C PHE A 466 -16.48 -2.79 -19.30
N SER A 467 -17.54 -2.78 -18.48
CA SER A 467 -18.75 -2.01 -18.76
C SER A 467 -18.51 -0.50 -18.70
N ARG A 468 -17.50 -0.08 -17.93
CA ARG A 468 -17.10 1.32 -17.77
C ARG A 468 -16.04 1.73 -18.80
N SER A 469 -14.98 0.93 -18.96
CA SER A 469 -13.81 1.32 -19.74
C SER A 469 -13.76 0.77 -21.16
N GLY A 470 -14.41 -0.36 -21.42
CA GLY A 470 -14.28 -1.09 -22.67
C GLY A 470 -12.85 -1.60 -22.95
N VAL A 471 -11.93 -1.56 -21.98
CA VAL A 471 -10.51 -1.87 -22.21
C VAL A 471 -10.28 -3.38 -22.22
N PHE A 472 -10.69 -4.11 -21.19
CA PHE A 472 -10.44 -5.55 -21.06
C PHE A 472 -11.77 -6.29 -20.91
N SER A 473 -12.15 -7.09 -21.91
CA SER A 473 -13.41 -7.85 -21.87
C SER A 473 -13.37 -9.00 -20.88
N ASP A 474 -12.20 -9.63 -20.73
CA ASP A 474 -11.92 -10.65 -19.73
C ASP A 474 -10.52 -10.41 -19.18
N ILE A 475 -10.45 -9.60 -18.12
CA ILE A 475 -9.17 -9.16 -17.56
C ILE A 475 -8.38 -10.33 -16.96
N GLU A 476 -9.06 -11.33 -16.44
CA GLU A 476 -8.45 -12.52 -15.83
C GLU A 476 -7.80 -13.38 -16.91
N HIS A 477 -8.53 -13.64 -18.00
CA HIS A 477 -8.03 -14.36 -19.15
C HIS A 477 -6.86 -13.62 -19.83
N ASP A 478 -7.04 -12.33 -20.15
CA ASP A 478 -6.04 -11.52 -20.83
C ASP A 478 -4.73 -11.48 -20.02
N ALA A 479 -4.85 -11.27 -18.71
CA ALA A 479 -3.68 -11.19 -17.85
C ALA A 479 -3.00 -12.54 -17.67
N ARG A 480 -3.74 -13.64 -17.54
CA ARG A 480 -3.15 -14.98 -17.48
C ARG A 480 -2.45 -15.32 -18.80
N GLY A 481 -3.03 -14.96 -19.94
CA GLY A 481 -2.41 -15.12 -21.25
C GLY A 481 -1.08 -14.36 -21.36
N LEU A 482 -1.04 -13.09 -20.91
CA LEU A 482 0.19 -12.29 -20.88
C LEU A 482 1.25 -12.88 -19.95
N GLU A 483 0.84 -13.35 -18.77
CA GLU A 483 1.73 -13.99 -17.79
C GLU A 483 2.35 -15.28 -18.33
N VAL A 484 1.55 -16.14 -18.96
CA VAL A 484 2.00 -17.36 -19.64
C VAL A 484 3.00 -17.01 -20.75
N GLN A 485 2.68 -16.04 -21.60
CA GLN A 485 3.55 -15.62 -22.70
C GLN A 485 4.93 -15.17 -22.18
N CYS A 486 4.94 -14.33 -21.14
CA CYS A 486 6.19 -13.85 -20.54
C CYS A 486 6.97 -14.99 -19.86
N THR A 487 6.27 -15.92 -19.21
CA THR A 487 6.86 -17.11 -18.57
C THR A 487 7.63 -17.97 -19.57
N PHE A 488 6.99 -18.37 -20.67
CA PHE A 488 7.67 -19.17 -21.69
C PHE A 488 8.82 -18.42 -22.35
N ARG A 489 8.66 -17.13 -22.66
CA ARG A 489 9.75 -16.29 -23.22
C ARG A 489 11.01 -16.32 -22.34
N VAL A 490 10.86 -16.32 -21.02
CA VAL A 490 11.99 -16.36 -20.08
C VAL A 490 12.58 -17.76 -19.99
N LEU A 491 11.75 -18.80 -19.81
CA LEU A 491 12.22 -20.17 -19.58
C LEU A 491 12.85 -20.80 -20.82
N GLU A 492 12.37 -20.48 -22.02
CA GLU A 492 12.95 -20.96 -23.29
C GLU A 492 14.36 -20.41 -23.53
N GLN A 493 14.71 -19.27 -22.93
CA GLN A 493 16.06 -18.69 -23.02
C GLN A 493 17.03 -19.28 -22.00
N ALA A 494 16.54 -19.91 -20.94
CA ALA A 494 17.33 -20.56 -19.90
C ALA A 494 16.76 -21.95 -19.52
N PRO A 495 16.67 -22.89 -20.47
CA PRO A 495 16.02 -24.18 -20.26
C PRO A 495 16.75 -25.05 -19.23
N ASP A 496 18.07 -24.89 -19.10
CA ASP A 496 18.87 -25.64 -18.14
C ASP A 496 18.86 -25.02 -16.74
N GLY A 497 18.47 -23.75 -16.62
CA GLY A 497 18.26 -23.07 -15.34
C GLY A 497 19.22 -21.92 -15.04
N PHE A 498 18.89 -21.20 -13.96
CA PHE A 498 19.64 -20.05 -13.47
C PHE A 498 20.59 -20.48 -12.34
N ASP A 499 21.82 -19.99 -12.36
CA ASP A 499 22.77 -20.20 -11.26
C ASP A 499 22.51 -19.15 -10.17
N PHE A 500 21.96 -19.58 -9.03
CA PHE A 500 21.69 -18.72 -7.87
C PHE A 500 22.87 -18.71 -6.87
N GLY A 501 23.97 -19.39 -7.17
CA GLY A 501 25.07 -19.65 -6.25
C GLY A 501 24.74 -20.77 -5.25
N ASP A 502 25.42 -20.74 -4.09
CA ASP A 502 25.34 -21.78 -3.06
C ASP A 502 24.01 -21.82 -2.29
N MET A 503 23.14 -20.82 -2.45
CA MET A 503 21.83 -20.77 -1.81
C MET A 503 20.71 -20.88 -2.84
N GLY A 504 19.93 -21.95 -2.75
CA GLY A 504 18.71 -22.11 -3.54
C GLY A 504 17.64 -21.07 -3.17
N TYR A 505 16.66 -20.88 -4.07
CA TYR A 505 15.60 -19.89 -3.88
C TYR A 505 14.32 -20.51 -3.31
N GLY A 506 13.82 -19.99 -2.19
CA GLY A 506 12.56 -20.42 -1.60
C GLY A 506 11.34 -19.88 -2.34
N ILE A 507 10.50 -20.76 -2.90
CA ILE A 507 9.21 -20.38 -3.49
C ILE A 507 8.24 -20.09 -2.34
N ARG A 508 7.94 -18.81 -2.09
CA ARG A 508 7.09 -18.39 -0.95
C ARG A 508 5.59 -18.38 -1.24
N ARG A 509 5.18 -18.37 -2.52
CA ARG A 509 3.76 -18.29 -2.92
C ARG A 509 2.96 -19.56 -2.60
N SER A 510 3.60 -20.71 -2.38
CA SER A 510 2.92 -22.01 -2.43
C SER A 510 3.36 -23.08 -1.42
N ASN A 511 3.99 -22.70 -0.30
CA ASN A 511 4.55 -23.62 0.71
C ASN A 511 5.82 -24.35 0.21
N PRO A 512 6.74 -24.79 1.09
CA PRO A 512 8.17 -24.56 0.91
C PRO A 512 8.80 -25.55 -0.07
N GLY A 513 9.20 -25.03 -1.23
CA GLY A 513 10.16 -25.68 -2.10
C GLY A 513 11.34 -24.76 -2.37
N VAL A 514 12.53 -25.36 -2.50
CA VAL A 514 13.75 -24.66 -2.90
C VAL A 514 14.02 -24.99 -4.36
N VAL A 515 14.11 -23.95 -5.18
CA VAL A 515 14.60 -24.07 -6.56
C VAL A 515 16.12 -24.21 -6.50
N THR A 516 16.63 -25.30 -7.06
CA THR A 516 18.08 -25.58 -7.14
C THR A 516 18.74 -24.76 -8.22
N SER A 517 19.99 -24.38 -7.98
CA SER A 517 20.83 -23.74 -8.99
C SER A 517 20.99 -24.67 -10.21
N GLY A 518 20.84 -24.10 -11.40
CA GLY A 518 21.11 -24.78 -12.68
C GLY A 518 22.55 -24.58 -13.15
N PRO A 519 23.03 -25.36 -14.15
CA PRO A 519 24.39 -25.27 -14.71
C PRO A 519 24.69 -23.96 -15.48
N GLY A 520 23.82 -22.93 -15.42
CA GLY A 520 24.24 -21.56 -15.71
C GLY A 520 23.78 -20.93 -17.05
N THR A 521 22.69 -21.37 -17.67
CA THR A 521 22.15 -20.68 -18.88
C THR A 521 21.33 -19.42 -18.57
N GLY A 522 21.11 -19.11 -17.29
CA GLY A 522 20.39 -17.91 -16.83
C GLY A 522 20.93 -16.58 -17.37
N GLN A 523 22.21 -16.52 -17.76
CA GLN A 523 22.82 -15.35 -18.41
C GLN A 523 22.26 -15.07 -19.81
N ASN A 524 21.69 -16.07 -20.47
CA ASN A 524 21.11 -15.96 -21.81
C ASN A 524 19.75 -15.27 -21.81
N ILE A 525 19.14 -15.05 -20.64
CA ILE A 525 17.88 -14.31 -20.53
C ILE A 525 18.12 -12.88 -21.02
N SER A 526 17.53 -12.58 -22.18
CA SER A 526 17.58 -11.28 -22.81
C SER A 526 16.83 -10.23 -21.99
N LEU A 527 17.44 -9.06 -21.86
CA LEU A 527 16.85 -7.90 -21.21
C LEU A 527 16.44 -6.91 -22.30
N SER A 528 15.16 -6.55 -22.35
CA SER A 528 14.64 -5.53 -23.27
C SER A 528 15.05 -4.12 -22.84
N TRP A 529 15.46 -3.97 -21.59
CA TRP A 529 15.98 -2.74 -21.00
C TRP A 529 17.24 -3.09 -20.19
N PRO A 530 18.39 -3.32 -20.87
CA PRO A 530 19.67 -3.51 -20.20
C PRO A 530 20.16 -2.19 -19.59
N VAL A 531 20.93 -2.29 -18.52
CA VAL A 531 21.54 -1.12 -17.86
C VAL A 531 23.05 -1.19 -18.07
N ASP A 532 23.65 -0.08 -18.48
CA ASP A 532 25.11 0.01 -18.46
C ASP A 532 25.56 0.09 -16.99
N GLU A 533 26.29 -0.92 -16.50
CA GLU A 533 26.65 -1.12 -15.09
C GLU A 533 27.46 0.04 -14.49
N LYS A 534 27.87 1.01 -15.32
CA LYS A 534 28.59 2.21 -14.90
C LYS A 534 27.69 3.36 -14.44
N ASP A 535 26.42 3.38 -14.83
CA ASP A 535 25.55 4.56 -14.67
C ASP A 535 24.48 4.42 -13.56
N LEU A 536 24.19 3.20 -13.11
CA LEU A 536 23.18 2.93 -12.07
C LEU A 536 23.70 1.88 -11.09
N ASP A 537 23.36 2.02 -9.79
CA ASP A 537 23.59 0.99 -8.77
C ASP A 537 22.58 -0.17 -8.92
N TRP A 538 22.62 -0.82 -10.08
CA TRP A 538 21.73 -1.93 -10.45
C TRP A 538 22.48 -2.96 -11.28
N LYS A 539 22.22 -4.25 -11.02
CA LYS A 539 22.89 -5.36 -11.71
C LYS A 539 21.90 -6.10 -12.60
N ASP A 540 22.19 -6.22 -13.89
CA ASP A 540 21.33 -6.93 -14.86
C ASP A 540 21.09 -8.39 -14.47
N ASN A 541 22.07 -9.05 -13.84
CA ASN A 541 21.92 -10.41 -13.32
C ASN A 541 20.82 -10.52 -12.25
N ARG A 542 20.59 -9.46 -11.48
CA ARG A 542 19.47 -9.40 -10.54
C ARG A 542 18.15 -9.47 -11.30
N THR A 543 17.99 -8.65 -12.33
CA THR A 543 16.78 -8.66 -13.18
C THR A 543 16.51 -10.04 -13.78
N ARG A 544 17.54 -10.68 -14.38
CA ARG A 544 17.41 -12.03 -14.97
C ARG A 544 17.01 -13.07 -13.94
N SER A 545 17.63 -13.03 -12.76
CA SER A 545 17.35 -13.95 -11.65
C SER A 545 15.89 -13.85 -11.23
N GLU A 546 15.39 -12.63 -11.03
CA GLU A 546 14.01 -12.42 -10.60
C GLU A 546 12.98 -12.79 -11.68
N MET A 547 13.26 -12.49 -12.96
CA MET A 547 12.44 -12.96 -14.07
C MET A 547 12.35 -14.49 -14.11
N TYR A 548 13.48 -15.19 -13.92
CA TYR A 548 13.50 -16.64 -13.91
C TYR A 548 12.74 -17.23 -12.72
N LYS A 549 12.95 -16.69 -11.51
CA LYS A 549 12.23 -17.10 -10.29
C LYS A 549 10.72 -16.97 -10.49
N PHE A 550 10.27 -15.87 -11.09
CA PHE A 550 8.86 -15.65 -11.35
C PHE A 550 8.30 -16.64 -12.38
N ALA A 551 8.99 -16.81 -13.50
CA ALA A 551 8.59 -17.76 -14.53
C ALA A 551 8.51 -19.20 -14.00
N PHE A 552 9.50 -19.63 -13.20
CA PHE A 552 9.50 -20.95 -12.58
C PHE A 552 8.36 -21.12 -11.58
N SER A 553 8.09 -20.10 -10.76
CA SER A 553 6.97 -20.12 -9.80
C SER A 553 5.63 -20.29 -10.52
N ASN A 554 5.44 -19.63 -11.66
CA ASN A 554 4.24 -19.77 -12.49
C ASN A 554 4.07 -21.20 -13.03
N VAL A 555 5.17 -21.86 -13.43
CA VAL A 555 5.13 -23.26 -13.85
C VAL A 555 4.73 -24.17 -12.69
N VAL A 556 5.33 -24.00 -11.51
CA VAL A 556 5.01 -24.82 -10.34
C VAL A 556 3.54 -24.65 -9.94
N ASP A 557 3.06 -23.41 -9.89
CA ASP A 557 1.67 -23.12 -9.55
C ASP A 557 0.71 -23.66 -10.62
N GLY A 558 1.05 -23.49 -11.90
CA GLY A 558 0.25 -24.01 -13.02
C GLY A 558 0.17 -25.53 -13.03
N VAL A 559 1.28 -26.24 -12.80
CA VAL A 559 1.30 -27.70 -12.69
C VAL A 559 0.47 -28.17 -11.49
N ARG A 560 0.61 -27.51 -10.33
CA ARG A 560 -0.17 -27.82 -9.13
C ARG A 560 -1.67 -27.66 -9.36
N ASN A 561 -2.06 -26.63 -10.10
CA ASN A 561 -3.45 -26.35 -10.44
C ASN A 561 -3.95 -27.12 -11.68
N ALA A 562 -3.15 -28.04 -12.22
CA ALA A 562 -3.45 -28.83 -13.41
C ALA A 562 -3.79 -27.98 -14.66
N GLU A 563 -3.14 -26.82 -14.81
CA GLU A 563 -3.30 -25.97 -15.98
C GLU A 563 -2.66 -26.62 -17.21
N ALA A 564 -3.47 -26.83 -18.25
CA ALA A 564 -3.03 -27.53 -19.47
C ALA A 564 -1.79 -26.89 -20.12
N VAL A 565 -1.69 -25.57 -20.07
CA VAL A 565 -0.57 -24.82 -20.67
C VAL A 565 0.77 -25.09 -19.99
N PHE A 566 0.77 -25.47 -18.71
CA PHE A 566 1.98 -25.82 -17.95
C PHE A 566 2.19 -27.34 -17.84
N SER A 567 1.32 -28.16 -18.44
CA SER A 567 1.40 -29.62 -18.43
C SER A 567 2.28 -30.18 -19.56
N THR A 568 3.14 -29.36 -20.16
CA THR A 568 4.04 -29.77 -21.25
C THR A 568 5.19 -30.64 -20.72
N PRO A 569 5.77 -31.53 -21.54
CA PRO A 569 6.95 -32.30 -21.14
C PRO A 569 8.13 -31.41 -20.70
N PHE A 570 8.26 -30.21 -21.29
CA PHE A 570 9.25 -29.21 -20.89
C PHE A 570 9.03 -28.74 -19.45
N CYS A 571 7.84 -28.24 -19.13
CA CYS A 571 7.51 -27.73 -17.80
C CYS A 571 7.61 -28.82 -16.72
N ILE A 572 7.15 -30.04 -17.03
CA ILE A 572 7.21 -31.19 -16.12
C ILE A 572 8.67 -31.57 -15.81
N ARG A 573 9.53 -31.66 -16.83
CA ARG A 573 10.95 -31.94 -16.63
C ARG A 573 11.65 -30.83 -15.85
N LEU A 574 11.31 -29.57 -16.16
CA LEU A 574 11.87 -28.41 -15.48
C LEU A 574 11.52 -28.42 -13.98
N ALA A 575 10.25 -28.62 -13.64
CA ALA A 575 9.79 -28.72 -12.25
C ALA A 575 10.40 -29.93 -11.53
N ALA A 576 10.48 -31.09 -12.18
CA ALA A 576 11.00 -32.32 -11.58
C ALA A 576 12.53 -32.30 -11.34
N SER A 577 13.29 -31.60 -12.18
CA SER A 577 14.76 -31.55 -12.09
C SER A 577 15.30 -30.48 -11.15
N ARG A 578 14.50 -29.43 -10.88
CA ARG A 578 14.97 -28.23 -10.15
C ARG A 578 14.33 -28.00 -8.79
N LEU A 579 13.40 -28.84 -8.34
CA LEU A 579 12.67 -28.62 -7.09
C LEU A 579 13.12 -29.64 -6.04
N GLU A 580 13.89 -29.19 -5.03
CA GLU A 580 14.65 -30.09 -4.14
C GLU A 580 13.92 -30.52 -2.85
N MET A 581 12.97 -29.73 -2.35
CA MET A 581 12.25 -30.04 -1.10
C MET A 581 10.74 -29.82 -1.24
N TYR A 582 9.94 -30.70 -0.63
CA TYR A 582 8.50 -30.55 -0.50
C TYR A 582 8.05 -30.90 0.93
N GLN A 583 7.21 -30.05 1.51
CA GLN A 583 6.39 -30.36 2.69
C GLN A 583 4.90 -30.24 2.35
N VAL A 584 4.36 -31.01 1.40
CA VAL A 584 2.89 -31.12 1.18
C VAL A 584 2.49 -32.53 0.67
N PRO A 585 1.39 -33.15 1.15
CA PRO A 585 0.94 -34.49 0.73
C PRO A 585 0.34 -34.61 -0.70
N GLU A 586 0.03 -33.52 -1.39
CA GLU A 586 -0.87 -33.52 -2.57
C GLU A 586 -0.19 -33.21 -3.93
N PHE A 587 1.11 -32.92 -3.97
CA PHE A 587 1.80 -32.72 -5.26
C PHE A 587 2.11 -34.08 -5.91
N PRO A 588 1.82 -34.32 -7.21
CA PRO A 588 1.97 -35.64 -7.83
C PRO A 588 3.44 -35.94 -8.14
N SER A 589 4.31 -35.96 -7.13
CA SER A 589 5.76 -36.17 -7.25
C SER A 589 6.10 -37.50 -7.92
N ARG A 590 5.46 -38.60 -7.49
CA ARG A 590 5.60 -39.91 -8.15
C ARG A 590 5.05 -39.91 -9.57
N GLY A 591 3.96 -39.19 -9.83
CA GLY A 591 3.36 -39.05 -11.16
C GLY A 591 4.28 -38.29 -12.12
N LEU A 592 4.86 -37.18 -11.67
CA LEU A 592 5.78 -36.33 -12.45
C LEU A 592 7.16 -36.98 -12.63
N GLN A 593 7.70 -37.67 -11.61
CA GLN A 593 8.92 -38.46 -11.75
C GLN A 593 8.70 -39.63 -12.73
N ASN A 594 7.56 -40.31 -12.67
CA ASN A 594 7.21 -41.37 -13.62
C ASN A 594 6.99 -40.83 -15.04
N LEU A 595 6.40 -39.64 -15.20
CA LEU A 595 6.23 -38.96 -16.51
C LEU A 595 7.57 -38.45 -17.07
N ALA A 596 8.46 -37.93 -16.22
CA ALA A 596 9.81 -37.54 -16.60
C ALA A 596 10.60 -38.76 -17.07
N LEU A 597 10.56 -39.87 -16.31
CA LEU A 597 11.16 -41.14 -16.69
C LEU A 597 10.54 -41.72 -17.98
N ALA A 598 9.21 -41.71 -18.12
CA ALA A 598 8.54 -42.15 -19.34
C ALA A 598 8.93 -41.30 -20.57
N SER A 599 9.09 -39.98 -20.41
CA SER A 599 9.52 -39.08 -21.49
C SER A 599 10.96 -39.32 -21.95
N VAL A 600 11.83 -39.86 -21.08
CA VAL A 600 13.19 -40.31 -21.44
C VAL A 600 13.15 -41.58 -22.29
N PHE A 601 12.18 -42.47 -22.04
CA PHE A 601 12.02 -43.72 -22.80
C PHE A 601 11.30 -43.55 -24.15
N PHE A 602 10.45 -42.53 -24.32
CA PHE A 602 9.74 -42.29 -25.60
C PHE A 602 10.53 -41.49 -26.66
N TYR A 603 11.67 -40.89 -26.31
CA TYR A 603 12.54 -40.14 -27.24
C TYR A 603 13.83 -40.89 -27.62
N SER A 604 13.97 -42.16 -27.23
CA SER A 604 15.09 -43.03 -27.59
C SER A 604 14.67 -44.20 -28.50
N SER A 605 13.66 -44.00 -29.35
CA SER A 605 13.21 -44.94 -30.39
C SER A 605 13.18 -44.29 -31.76
#